data_AF-A0A2R6IXC8-F1
#
_entry.id   AF-A0A2R6IXC8-F1
#
_cell.length_a   1.000
_cell.length_b   1.000
_cell.length_c   1.000
_cell.angle_alpha   90.00
_cell.angle_beta   90.00
_cell.angle_gamma   90.00
#
_symmetry.space_group_name_H-M   'P 1'
#
loop_
_entity.id
_entity.type
_entity.pdbx_description
1 polymer ?
#
loop_
_entity_poly.entity_id
_entity_poly.type
_entity_poly.pdbx_seq_one_letter_code
_entity_poly.pdbx_strand_id
1 'polypeptide(L)'
;MVNPGDEPASRELTVRVDGEPVATRTVRLDPGERGVVTVEFPATEGTVTVDGVEAGELRVGGAREPPDTAVDASGGTGPGFGPVATLLALVAAGALSAVGRWRRETRGG
;
A
#
# COMPACT_ATOMS: atom_id res chain seq x y z
N MET A 1 -9.00 9.88 -6.46
CA MET A 1 -10.06 10.54 -7.26
C MET A 1 -9.50 11.82 -7.87
N VAL A 2 -10.04 12.28 -9.00
CA VAL A 2 -9.64 13.55 -9.67
C VAL A 2 -10.86 14.31 -10.16
N ASN A 3 -10.83 15.65 -10.10
CA ASN A 3 -11.77 16.51 -10.81
C ASN A 3 -11.11 17.12 -12.07
N PRO A 4 -11.41 16.61 -13.28
CA PRO A 4 -10.78 17.10 -14.51
C PRO A 4 -11.43 18.36 -15.09
N GLY A 5 -12.55 18.83 -14.51
CA GLY A 5 -13.23 20.03 -14.99
C GLY A 5 -12.63 21.33 -14.46
N ASP A 6 -13.15 22.45 -14.96
CA ASP A 6 -12.70 23.80 -14.62
C ASP A 6 -13.46 24.41 -13.43
N GLU A 7 -14.46 23.71 -12.89
CA GLU A 7 -15.30 24.14 -11.76
C GLU A 7 -15.25 23.13 -10.60
N PRO A 8 -15.47 23.57 -9.34
CA PRO A 8 -15.57 22.66 -8.20
C PRO A 8 -16.70 21.65 -8.38
N ALA A 9 -16.45 20.39 -8.03
CA ALA A 9 -17.43 19.31 -8.15
C ALA A 9 -17.54 18.50 -6.86
N SER A 10 -18.78 18.14 -6.51
CA SER A 10 -19.09 17.21 -5.42
C SER A 10 -19.44 15.84 -5.98
N ARG A 11 -18.90 14.78 -5.38
CA ARG A 11 -19.22 13.39 -5.70
C ARG A 11 -19.58 12.63 -4.43
N GLU A 12 -20.57 11.76 -4.53
CA GLU A 12 -20.90 10.82 -3.48
C GLU A 12 -20.20 9.50 -3.76
N LEU A 13 -19.45 9.00 -2.77
CA LEU A 13 -18.79 7.71 -2.80
C LEU A 13 -19.57 6.75 -1.90
N THR A 14 -20.01 5.63 -2.44
CA THR A 14 -20.66 4.56 -1.66
C THR A 14 -19.77 3.33 -1.63
N VAL A 15 -19.41 2.89 -0.42
CA VAL A 15 -18.73 1.63 -0.17
C VAL A 15 -19.77 0.56 0.11
N ARG A 16 -19.66 -0.57 -0.57
CA ARG A 16 -20.51 -1.74 -0.38
C ARG A 16 -19.68 -2.98 -0.10
N VAL A 17 -20.23 -3.90 0.70
CA VAL A 17 -19.69 -5.24 0.92
C VAL A 17 -20.75 -6.24 0.48
N ASP A 18 -20.41 -7.14 -0.45
CA ASP A 18 -21.35 -8.10 -1.05
C ASP A 18 -22.63 -7.46 -1.62
N GLY A 19 -22.50 -6.21 -2.08
CA GLY A 19 -23.61 -5.42 -2.64
C GLY A 19 -24.39 -4.58 -1.61
N GLU A 20 -24.18 -4.78 -0.31
CA GLU A 20 -24.85 -4.01 0.74
C GLU A 20 -24.07 -2.73 1.07
N PRO A 21 -24.69 -1.53 1.07
CA PRO A 21 -24.01 -0.28 1.43
C PRO A 21 -23.64 -0.23 2.91
N VAL A 22 -22.33 -0.07 3.19
CA VAL A 22 -21.79 0.00 4.56
C VAL A 22 -21.32 1.39 4.95
N ALA A 23 -21.02 2.27 3.98
CA ALA A 23 -20.67 3.66 4.22
C ALA A 23 -20.88 4.53 2.98
N THR A 24 -21.21 5.81 3.22
CA THR A 24 -21.35 6.84 2.19
C THR A 24 -20.54 8.09 2.57
N ARG A 25 -19.80 8.65 1.62
CA ARG A 25 -18.97 9.84 1.82
C ARG A 25 -19.15 10.82 0.66
N THR A 26 -19.61 12.04 0.95
CA THR A 26 -19.58 13.13 -0.02
C THR A 26 -18.21 13.80 -0.01
N VAL A 27 -17.61 13.96 -1.19
CA VAL A 27 -16.30 14.57 -1.39
C VAL A 27 -16.42 15.70 -2.39
N ARG A 28 -15.96 16.87 -1.99
CA ARG A 28 -15.82 18.02 -2.89
C ARG A 28 -14.36 18.12 -3.33
N LEU A 29 -14.15 18.31 -4.62
CA LEU A 29 -12.84 18.54 -5.22
C LEU A 29 -12.86 19.83 -6.02
N ASP A 30 -11.85 20.67 -5.85
CA ASP A 30 -11.64 21.85 -6.68
C ASP A 30 -11.12 21.46 -8.09
N PRO A 31 -11.10 22.40 -9.05
CA PRO A 31 -10.64 22.14 -10.41
C PRO A 31 -9.21 21.58 -10.45
N GLY A 32 -9.00 20.48 -11.17
CA GLY A 32 -7.71 19.81 -11.29
C GLY A 32 -7.23 19.07 -10.04
N GLU A 33 -7.96 19.14 -8.92
CA GLU A 33 -7.56 18.53 -7.66
C GLU A 33 -7.58 17.00 -7.75
N ARG A 34 -6.59 16.38 -7.11
CA ARG A 34 -6.49 14.94 -6.92
C ARG A 34 -6.40 14.64 -5.44
N GLY A 35 -7.29 13.77 -4.97
CA GLY A 35 -7.38 13.41 -3.56
C GLY A 35 -7.42 11.89 -3.34
N VAL A 36 -6.84 11.48 -2.22
CA VAL A 36 -7.10 10.19 -1.59
C VAL A 36 -8.19 10.40 -0.56
N VAL A 37 -9.23 9.57 -0.59
CA VAL A 37 -10.36 9.66 0.34
C VAL A 37 -10.31 8.45 1.26
N THR A 38 -10.25 8.70 2.56
CA THR A 38 -10.37 7.66 3.57
C THR A 38 -11.83 7.56 3.99
N VAL A 39 -12.36 6.34 3.92
CA VAL A 39 -13.71 6.00 4.39
C VAL A 39 -13.57 4.90 5.43
N GLU A 40 -14.11 5.14 6.62
CA GLU A 40 -14.14 4.16 7.70
C GLU A 40 -15.51 3.48 7.70
N PHE A 41 -15.53 2.17 7.88
CA PHE A 41 -16.74 1.37 7.96
C PHE A 41 -16.50 0.14 8.85
N PRO A 42 -17.55 -0.48 9.40
CA PRO A 42 -17.41 -1.66 10.24
C PRO A 42 -16.66 -2.79 9.52
N ALA A 43 -15.74 -3.44 10.22
CA ALA A 43 -15.03 -4.60 9.69
C ALA A 43 -16.03 -5.73 9.39
N THR A 44 -16.22 -6.00 8.11
CA THR A 44 -17.14 -7.01 7.58
C THR A 44 -16.40 -7.82 6.53
N GLU A 45 -16.60 -9.12 6.52
CA GLU A 45 -16.04 -9.98 5.48
C GLU A 45 -16.84 -9.87 4.17
N GLY A 46 -16.18 -10.07 3.04
CA GLY A 46 -16.81 -10.12 1.72
C GLY A 46 -16.13 -9.24 0.68
N THR A 47 -16.72 -9.19 -0.50
CA THR A 47 -16.17 -8.43 -1.63
C THR A 47 -16.51 -6.95 -1.49
N VAL A 48 -15.48 -6.12 -1.40
CA VAL A 48 -15.61 -4.66 -1.27
C VAL A 48 -15.73 -4.03 -2.65
N THR A 49 -16.74 -3.20 -2.83
CA THR A 49 -16.90 -2.36 -4.02
C THR A 49 -17.05 -0.89 -3.63
N VAL A 50 -16.47 0.00 -4.44
CA VAL A 50 -16.58 1.46 -4.27
C VAL A 50 -17.15 2.03 -5.55
N ASP A 51 -18.33 2.65 -5.48
CA ASP A 51 -19.08 3.15 -6.65
C ASP A 51 -19.25 2.10 -7.77
N GLY A 52 -19.39 0.83 -7.38
CA GLY A 52 -19.57 -0.29 -8.30
C GLY A 52 -18.27 -0.85 -8.89
N VAL A 53 -17.11 -0.29 -8.54
CA VAL A 53 -15.80 -0.85 -8.90
C VAL A 53 -15.32 -1.78 -7.79
N GLU A 54 -14.96 -3.01 -8.14
CA GLU A 54 -14.41 -3.99 -7.19
C GLU A 54 -13.03 -3.55 -6.70
N ALA A 55 -12.89 -3.44 -5.38
CA ALA A 55 -11.64 -3.15 -4.69
C ALA A 55 -10.93 -4.43 -4.19
N GLY A 56 -11.68 -5.52 -4.06
CA GLY A 56 -11.19 -6.85 -3.71
C GLY A 56 -11.88 -7.44 -2.49
N GLU A 57 -11.37 -8.58 -2.02
CA GLU A 57 -11.93 -9.33 -0.89
C GLU A 57 -11.40 -8.82 0.46
N LEU A 58 -12.31 -8.49 1.39
CA LEU A 58 -11.98 -8.18 2.77
C LEU A 58 -12.22 -9.42 3.64
N ARG A 59 -11.18 -9.85 4.36
CA ARG A 59 -11.26 -10.93 5.35
C ARG A 59 -10.98 -10.38 6.74
N VAL A 60 -11.83 -10.73 7.70
CA VAL A 60 -11.69 -10.32 9.10
C VAL A 60 -11.27 -11.54 9.91
N GLY A 61 -10.11 -11.47 10.55
CA GLY A 61 -9.59 -12.59 11.35
C GLY A 61 -9.15 -13.78 10.49
N GLY A 62 -7.96 -13.69 9.91
CA GLY A 62 -7.30 -14.78 9.20
C GLY A 62 -5.79 -14.50 9.06
N ALA A 63 -4.99 -15.55 8.88
CA ALA A 63 -3.59 -15.37 8.50
C ALA A 63 -3.57 -14.81 7.06
N ARG A 64 -2.89 -13.68 6.86
CA ARG A 64 -2.66 -13.16 5.52
C ARG A 64 -1.83 -14.18 4.77
N GLU A 65 -2.42 -14.87 3.80
CA GLU A 65 -1.67 -15.72 2.90
C GLU A 65 -0.70 -14.81 2.13
N PRO A 66 0.63 -15.08 2.18
CA PRO A 66 1.57 -14.32 1.37
C PRO A 66 1.16 -14.45 -0.10
N PRO A 67 1.27 -13.39 -0.91
CA PRO A 67 0.94 -13.51 -2.33
C PRO A 67 1.74 -14.66 -2.93
N ASP A 68 1.06 -15.55 -3.66
CA ASP A 68 1.70 -16.61 -4.44
C ASP A 68 2.67 -15.95 -5.41
N THR A 69 3.93 -15.87 -5.00
CA THR A 69 5.01 -15.53 -5.90
C THR A 69 5.27 -16.85 -6.61
N ALA A 70 4.62 -17.05 -7.76
CA ALA A 70 5.01 -18.12 -8.67
C ALA A 70 6.48 -17.88 -9.03
N VAL A 71 7.39 -18.50 -8.27
CA VAL A 71 8.79 -18.59 -8.63
C VAL A 71 8.81 -19.55 -9.81
N ASP A 72 8.73 -18.98 -11.01
CA ASP A 72 8.99 -19.70 -12.22
C ASP A 72 10.46 -20.16 -12.14
N ALA A 73 10.64 -21.41 -11.72
CA ALA A 73 11.94 -22.05 -11.59
C ALA A 73 12.44 -22.43 -12.99
N SER A 74 12.71 -21.42 -13.82
CA SER A 74 13.59 -21.54 -14.98
C SER A 74 14.77 -20.59 -14.77
N GLY A 75 15.93 -21.22 -14.55
CA GLY A 75 17.09 -20.62 -13.92
C GLY A 75 17.66 -19.36 -14.58
N GLY A 76 18.09 -18.43 -13.72
CA GLY A 76 18.91 -17.30 -14.07
C GLY A 76 19.66 -16.80 -12.83
N THR A 77 20.91 -17.23 -12.68
CA THR A 77 21.83 -16.80 -11.62
C THR A 77 22.10 -15.29 -11.71
N GLY A 78 21.34 -14.51 -10.93
CA GLY A 78 21.67 -13.14 -10.55
C GLY A 78 22.49 -13.10 -9.25
N PRO A 79 23.26 -12.03 -9.00
CA PRO A 79 24.41 -12.06 -8.10
C PRO A 79 24.03 -12.22 -6.62
N GLY A 80 24.12 -13.47 -6.14
CA GLY A 80 25.11 -13.83 -5.13
C GLY A 80 24.64 -14.04 -3.70
N PHE A 81 23.97 -15.18 -3.41
CA PHE A 81 24.38 -16.12 -2.35
C PHE A 81 23.93 -17.55 -2.73
N GLY A 82 24.41 -18.03 -3.88
CA GLY A 82 24.47 -19.45 -4.24
C GLY A 82 25.90 -19.96 -4.05
N PRO A 83 26.11 -21.22 -3.63
CA PRO A 83 27.31 -21.62 -2.90
C PRO A 83 28.45 -22.03 -3.84
N VAL A 84 29.03 -21.11 -4.61
CA VAL A 84 30.39 -21.35 -5.12
C VAL A 84 31.13 -20.01 -5.25
N ALA A 85 32.23 -19.90 -4.50
CA ALA A 85 33.11 -18.76 -4.42
C ALA A 85 33.77 -18.41 -5.76
N THR A 86 34.02 -17.12 -6.01
CA THR A 86 35.29 -16.62 -6.57
C THR A 86 35.42 -15.09 -6.42
N LEU A 87 36.61 -14.65 -6.02
CA LEU A 87 37.04 -13.26 -5.74
C LEU A 87 37.18 -12.42 -7.02
N LEU A 88 36.78 -11.13 -6.97
CA LEU A 88 37.54 -9.98 -7.48
C LEU A 88 36.86 -8.65 -7.09
N ALA A 89 37.63 -7.74 -6.48
CA ALA A 89 37.22 -6.45 -5.94
C ALA A 89 37.41 -5.29 -6.93
N LEU A 90 36.59 -4.23 -6.84
CA LEU A 90 37.01 -2.84 -7.08
C LEU A 90 35.95 -1.84 -6.56
N VAL A 91 36.45 -0.83 -5.84
CA VAL A 91 35.74 0.16 -5.02
C VAL A 91 35.75 1.53 -5.71
N ALA A 92 34.66 2.30 -5.58
CA ALA A 92 34.61 3.74 -5.21
C ALA A 92 33.21 4.31 -5.51
N ALA A 93 32.65 5.33 -4.86
CA ALA A 93 32.77 6.01 -3.56
C ALA A 93 31.74 7.17 -3.62
N GLY A 94 31.16 7.59 -2.49
CA GLY A 94 30.38 8.83 -2.36
C GLY A 94 29.08 8.65 -1.55
N ALA A 95 29.10 8.50 -0.23
CA ALA A 95 29.30 9.52 0.82
C ALA A 95 28.10 10.47 1.02
N LEU A 96 27.34 10.27 2.09
CA LEU A 96 27.08 11.27 3.14
C LEU A 96 26.27 10.65 4.29
N SER A 97 26.99 10.30 5.35
CA SER A 97 26.49 10.00 6.69
C SER A 97 26.15 11.30 7.43
N ALA A 98 25.08 11.32 8.23
CA ALA A 98 25.06 11.86 9.60
C ALA A 98 23.60 11.90 10.11
N VAL A 99 23.19 10.98 10.97
CA VAL A 99 23.15 11.10 12.45
C VAL A 99 21.85 11.73 12.95
N GLY A 100 21.05 10.90 13.63
CA GLY A 100 19.85 11.30 14.37
C GLY A 100 19.34 10.16 15.25
N ARG A 101 20.22 9.73 16.15
CA ARG A 101 20.14 8.57 17.06
C ARG A 101 18.84 8.48 17.87
N TRP A 102 18.37 7.25 17.98
CA TRP A 102 17.31 6.74 18.84
C TRP A 102 17.24 7.32 20.26
N ARG A 103 15.99 7.63 20.64
CA ARG A 103 15.25 7.11 21.80
C ARG A 103 15.96 7.12 23.18
N ARG A 104 15.55 8.13 23.98
CA ARG A 104 14.99 8.05 25.35
C ARG A 104 15.20 6.69 26.07
N GLU A 105 16.19 6.56 26.96
CA GLU A 105 16.09 6.79 28.43
C GLU A 105 15.81 5.51 29.23
N THR A 106 16.81 5.02 29.95
CA THR A 106 16.66 4.22 31.18
C THR A 106 17.89 4.45 32.06
N ARG A 107 17.74 5.20 33.15
CA ARG A 107 18.53 5.02 34.37
C ARG A 107 17.60 5.24 35.57
N GLY A 108 17.22 4.13 36.19
CA GLY A 108 16.89 4.06 37.60
C GLY A 108 17.96 3.20 38.26
N GLY A 109 18.43 3.64 39.43
CA GLY A 109 19.49 3.01 40.22
C GLY A 109 20.02 4.01 41.22
#